data_AF-A0AAE3DMA4-F1
#
_entry.id   AF-A0AAE3DMA4-F1
#
_cell.length_a   1.000
_cell.length_b   1.000
_cell.length_c   1.000
_cell.angle_alpha   90.00
_cell.angle_beta   90.00
_cell.angle_gamma   90.00
#
_symmetry.space_group_name_H-M   'P 1'
#
loop_
_entity.id
_entity.type
_entity.pdbx_description
1 polymer ?
#
loop_
_entity_poly.entity_id
_entity_poly.type
_entity_poly.pdbx_seq_one_letter_code
_entity_poly.pdbx_strand_id
1 'polypeptide(L)' 'MAEIEIGVMSRQALAKPFPDLESFEKQVRNWTIKRNARCVKINWQFTTADARIKLAKLYPTVL' A
#
# COMPACT_ATOMS: atom_id res chain seq x y z
N MET A 1 -0.82 7.22 0.99
CA MET A 1 0.20 6.34 1.63
C MET A 1 -0.22 4.87 1.53
N ALA A 2 -1.44 4.52 1.93
CA ALA A 2 -2.02 3.19 1.73
C ALA A 2 -1.96 2.73 0.25
N GLU A 3 -2.28 3.59 -0.70
CA GLU A 3 -2.26 3.27 -2.15
C GLU A 3 -0.89 2.86 -2.68
N ILE A 4 0.19 3.46 -2.18
CA ILE A 4 1.56 3.10 -2.57
C ILE A 4 1.90 1.72 -2.04
N GLU A 5 1.56 1.44 -0.78
CA GLU A 5 1.76 0.12 -0.19
C GLU A 5 0.90 -0.94 -0.89
N ILE A 6 -0.33 -0.62 -1.29
CA ILE A 6 -1.19 -1.49 -2.11
C ILE A 6 -0.54 -1.76 -3.47
N GLY A 7 0.00 -0.73 -4.14
CA GLY A 7 0.71 -0.90 -5.41
C GLY A 7 1.99 -1.75 -5.29
N VAL A 8 2.74 -1.59 -4.20
CA VAL A 8 3.93 -2.42 -3.91
C VAL A 8 3.50 -3.86 -3.60
N MET A 9 2.47 -4.06 -2.78
CA MET A 9 1.90 -5.38 -2.48
C MET A 9 1.40 -6.08 -3.74
N SER A 10 0.72 -5.36 -4.63
CA SER A 10 0.25 -5.88 -5.91
C SER A 10 1.41 -6.45 -6.75
N ARG A 11 2.52 -5.71 -6.85
CA ARG A 11 3.72 -6.15 -7.58
C ARG A 11 4.50 -7.27 -6.88
N GLN A 12 4.55 -7.27 -5.55
CA GLN A 12 5.44 -8.16 -4.78
C GLN A 12 4.78 -9.43 -4.26
N ALA A 13 3.47 -9.42 -4.03
CA ALA A 13 2.75 -10.49 -3.35
C ALA A 13 1.53 -10.99 -4.13
N LEU A 14 0.94 -10.17 -5.01
CA LEU A 14 -0.32 -10.49 -5.70
C LEU A 14 -0.17 -10.61 -7.22
N ALA A 15 1.04 -10.85 -7.71
CA ALA A 15 1.31 -10.97 -9.15
C ALA A 15 0.71 -12.24 -9.79
N LYS A 16 0.24 -13.21 -8.99
CA LYS A 16 -0.38 -14.45 -9.45
C LYS A 16 -1.79 -14.57 -8.89
N PRO A 17 -2.74 -15.15 -9.66
CA PRO A 17 -4.06 -15.47 -9.14
C PRO A 17 -3.98 -16.55 -8.07
N PHE A 18 -4.84 -16.44 -7.05
CA PHE A 18 -4.96 -17.41 -5.97
C PHE A 18 -6.19 -18.29 -6.20
N PRO A 19 -6.10 -19.59 -5.86
CA PRO A 19 -7.20 -20.54 -6.06
C PRO A 19 -8.38 -20.29 -5.12
N ASP A 20 -8.17 -19.64 -3.98
CA ASP A 20 -9.16 -19.40 -2.93
C ASP A 20 -8.83 -18.16 -2.10
N LEU A 21 -9.84 -17.67 -1.37
CA LEU A 21 -9.72 -16.46 -0.54
C LEU A 21 -8.77 -16.67 0.65
N GLU A 22 -8.72 -17.87 1.22
CA GLU A 22 -7.89 -18.17 2.39
C GLU A 22 -6.39 -18.07 2.05
N SER A 23 -6.00 -18.62 0.91
CA SER A 23 -4.65 -18.54 0.34
C SER A 23 -4.26 -17.09 0.05
N PHE A 24 -5.19 -16.30 -0.49
CA PHE A 24 -5.01 -14.87 -0.69
C PHE A 24 -4.78 -14.12 0.63
N GLU A 25 -5.64 -14.32 1.63
CA GLU A 25 -5.52 -13.68 2.95
C GLU A 25 -4.20 -14.03 3.64
N LYS A 26 -3.80 -15.30 3.58
CA LYS A 26 -2.53 -15.77 4.13
C LYS A 26 -1.34 -15.10 3.45
N GLN A 27 -1.39 -14.93 2.13
CA GLN A 27 -0.34 -14.25 1.38
C GLN A 27 -0.24 -12.76 1.76
N VAL A 28 -1.38 -12.07 1.85
CA VAL A 28 -1.44 -10.65 2.26
C VAL A 28 -0.91 -10.47 3.68
N ARG A 29 -1.33 -11.33 4.62
CA ARG A 29 -0.87 -11.28 6.01
C ARG A 29 0.63 -11.51 6.12
N ASN A 30 1.16 -12.53 5.45
CA ASN A 30 2.59 -12.83 5.45
C ASN A 30 3.43 -11.70 4.85
N TRP A 31 2.96 -11.11 3.74
CA TRP A 31 3.65 -9.97 3.14
C TRP A 31 3.62 -8.75 4.07
N THR A 32 2.48 -8.46 4.69
CA THR A 32 2.31 -7.34 5.63
C THR A 32 3.23 -7.46 6.83
N ILE A 33 3.31 -8.63 7.46
CA ILE A 33 4.22 -8.88 8.59
C ILE A 33 5.68 -8.65 8.17
N LYS A 34 6.11 -9.20 7.03
CA LYS A 34 7.47 -9.01 6.51
C LYS A 34 7.76 -7.55 6.18
N ARG A 35 6.81 -6.82 5.60
CA ARG A 35 6.92 -5.41 5.24
C ARG A 35 7.06 -4.53 6.48
N ASN A 36 6.22 -4.77 7.48
CA ASN A 36 6.26 -4.08 8.77
C ASN A 36 7.55 -4.36 9.53
N ALA A 37 8.01 -5.62 9.56
CA ALA A 37 9.26 -6.00 10.23
C ALA A 37 10.51 -5.36 9.58
N ARG A 38 10.49 -5.13 8.26
CA ARG A 38 11.58 -4.42 7.58
C ARG A 38 11.60 -2.92 7.86
N CYS A 39 10.57 -2.36 8.53
CA CYS A 39 10.44 -0.93 8.81
C CYS A 39 10.80 -0.07 7.59
N VAL A 40 10.39 -0.48 6.38
CA VAL A 40 10.77 0.22 5.16
C VAL A 40 10.10 1.58 5.18
N LYS A 41 10.86 2.61 5.55
CA LYS A 41 10.39 3.98 5.52
C LYS A 41 10.27 4.38 4.06
N ILE A 42 9.06 4.75 3.65
CA ILE A 42 8.86 5.45 2.38
C ILE A 42 9.65 6.75 2.52
N ASN A 43 10.66 6.94 1.66
CA ASN A 43 11.44 8.18 1.64
C ASN A 43 10.56 9.27 1.03
N TRP A 44 9.76 9.91 1.89
CA TRP A 44 8.80 10.89 1.44
C TRP A 44 9.48 12.19 1.03
N GLN A 45 9.27 12.59 -0.22
CA GLN A 45 9.82 13.81 -0.79
C GLN A 45 8.91 15.04 -0.60
N PHE A 46 7.71 14.84 -0.04
CA PHE A 46 6.72 15.90 0.19
C PHE A 46 6.13 15.72 1.59
N THR A 47 5.83 16.83 2.26
CA THR A 47 5.09 16.77 3.53
C THR A 47 3.64 16.31 3.27
N THR A 48 2.95 15.85 4.31
CA THR A 48 1.53 15.47 4.19
C THR A 48 0.67 16.63 3.68
N ALA A 49 1.02 17.88 4.05
CA ALA A 49 0.36 19.08 3.56
C ALA A 49 0.57 19.28 2.05
N ASP A 50 1.82 19.18 1.58
CA ASP A 50 2.17 19.32 0.16
C ASP A 50 1.52 18.24 -0.70
N ALA A 51 1.48 17.01 -0.20
CA ALA A 51 0.82 15.90 -0.87
C ALA A 51 -0.69 16.16 -1.06
N ARG A 52 -1.35 16.78 -0.06
CA ARG A 52 -2.78 17.09 -0.12
C ARG A 52 -3.10 18.19 -1.14
N ILE A 53 -2.18 19.13 -1.35
CA ILE A 53 -2.28 20.15 -2.41
C ILE A 53 -2.05 19.51 -3.78
N LYS A 54 -0.96 18.74 -3.94
CA LYS A 54 -0.56 18.16 -5.23
C LYS A 54 -1.50 17.04 -5.71
N LEU A 55 -2.10 16.29 -4.79
CA LEU A 55 -3.02 15.18 -5.06
C LEU A 55 -4.48 15.53 -4.73
N ALA A 56 -4.83 16.82 -4.66
CA ALA A 56 -6.19 17.27 -4.34
C ALA A 56 -7.27 16.62 -5.23
N LYS A 57 -6.93 16.31 -6.49
CA LYS A 57 -7.82 15.62 -7.43
C LYS A 57 -8.12 14.17 -7.03
N LEU A 58 -7.19 13.49 -6.34
CA LEU A 58 -7.33 12.08 -5.93
C LEU A 58 -8.01 11.93 -4.56
N TYR A 59 -7.89 12.95 -3.71
CA TYR A 59 -8.48 12.96 -2.38
C TYR A 59 -9.48 14.10 -2.27
N PRO A 60 -10.69 13.97 -2.83
CA PRO A 60 -11.74 14.94 -2.58
C PRO A 60 -12.01 14.98 -1.08
N THR A 61 -12.04 16.20 -0.52
CA THR A 61 -12.44 16.39 0.87
C THR A 61 -13.88 15.95 1.00
N VAL A 62 -14.10 14.76 1.55
CA VAL A 62 -15.43 14.32 1.95
C VAL A 62 -15.81 15.23 3.13
N LEU A 63 -16.76 16.15 2.86
CA LEU A 63 -17.41 16.97 3.88
C LEU A 63 -18.27 16.09 4.78
#